data_AF-R7BFG8-F1
#
_entry.id   AF-R7BFG8-F1
#
_cell.length_a   1.000
_cell.length_b   1.000
_cell.length_c   1.000
_cell.angle_alpha   90.00
_cell.angle_beta   90.00
_cell.angle_gamma   90.00
#
_symmetry.space_group_name_H-M   'P 1'
#
loop_
_entity.id
_entity.type
_entity.pdbx_description
1 polymer ?
#
loop_
_entity_poly.entity_id
_entity_poly.type
_entity_poly.pdbx_seq_one_letter_code
_entity_poly.pdbx_strand_id
1 'polypeptide(L)' 'MQIEYKRKAVKYINSCDTITKKRLKEAIEKIPSGDIKKLQGYDNDYRLRVGDLRVLFEIADDTITIKDIAPRGQVYKKI' A
#
# COMPACT_ATOMS: atom_id res chain seq x y z
N MET A 1 8.44 11.79 -8.35
CA MET A 1 7.66 10.89 -7.48
C MET A 1 7.30 11.53 -6.15
N GLN A 2 6.04 11.91 -5.99
CA GLN A 2 5.45 12.25 -4.69
C GLN A 2 4.68 11.05 -4.13
N ILE A 3 4.69 10.88 -2.81
CA ILE A 3 3.93 9.80 -2.14
C ILE A 3 2.90 10.44 -1.23
N GLU A 4 1.63 10.21 -1.53
CA GLU A 4 0.49 10.66 -0.74
C GLU A 4 -0.14 9.51 0.03
N TYR A 5 -0.50 9.75 1.29
CA TYR A 5 -1.13 8.75 2.14
C TYR A 5 -2.58 9.14 2.46
N LYS A 6 -3.55 8.31 2.07
CA LYS A 6 -4.94 8.51 2.50
C LYS A 6 -5.08 8.26 4.00
N ARG A 7 -6.09 8.87 4.62
CA ARG A 7 -6.38 8.75 6.07
C ARG A 7 -6.39 7.30 6.58
N LYS A 8 -6.92 6.35 5.79
CA LYS A 8 -6.95 4.92 6.17
C LYS A 8 -5.54 4.33 6.29
N ALA A 9 -4.69 4.56 5.29
CA ALA A 9 -3.30 4.13 5.30
C ALA A 9 -2.53 4.74 6.48
N VAL A 10 -2.67 6.05 6.72
CA VAL A 10 -2.04 6.72 7.88
C VAL A 10 -2.51 6.10 9.19
N LYS A 11 -3.82 5.85 9.36
CA LYS A 11 -4.37 5.23 10.56
C LYS A 11 -3.78 3.84 10.79
N TYR A 12 -3.65 3.04 9.73
CA TYR A 12 -3.06 1.71 9.80
C TYR A 12 -1.58 1.77 10.17
N ILE A 13 -0.79 2.59 9.46
CA ILE A 13 0.63 2.80 9.74
C ILE A 13 0.82 3.20 11.20
N ASN A 14 0.04 4.17 11.70
CA ASN A 14 0.14 4.62 13.07
C ASN A 14 -0.17 3.53 14.11
N SER A 15 -1.10 2.62 13.80
CA SER A 15 -1.44 1.48 14.65
C SER A 15 -0.38 0.37 14.67
N CYS A 16 0.52 0.33 13.68
CA CYS A 16 1.59 -0.65 13.62
C CYS A 16 2.75 -0.32 14.56
N ASP A 17 3.51 -1.37 14.91
CA ASP A 17 4.78 -1.25 15.63
C ASP A 17 5.87 -0.61 14.77
N THR A 18 6.95 -0.16 15.43
CA THR A 18 8.07 0.55 14.79
C THR A 18 8.76 -0.28 13.70
N ILE A 19 8.84 -1.60 13.86
CA ILE A 19 9.49 -2.49 12.89
C ILE A 19 8.64 -2.56 11.63
N THR A 20 7.33 -2.77 11.79
CA THR A 20 6.37 -2.80 10.68
C THR A 20 6.31 -1.46 9.95
N LYS A 21 6.30 -0.33 10.67
CA LYS A 21 6.38 1.02 10.08
C LYS A 21 7.62 1.17 9.19
N LYS A 22 8.79 0.75 9.68
CA LYS A 22 10.04 0.81 8.92
C LYS A 22 9.97 -0.04 7.65
N ARG A 23 9.50 -1.29 7.77
CA ARG A 23 9.31 -2.20 6.62
C ARG A 23 8.36 -1.64 5.57
N LEU A 24 7.25 -1.04 5.99
CA LEU A 24 6.29 -0.40 5.09
C LEU A 24 6.94 0.76 4.34
N LYS A 25 7.66 1.63 5.05
CA LYS A 25 8.36 2.77 4.42
C LYS A 25 9.39 2.29 3.40
N GLU A 26 10.26 1.36 3.78
CA GLU A 26 11.29 0.81 2.89
C GLU A 26 10.70 0.12 1.66
N ALA A 27 9.53 -0.52 1.80
CA ALA A 27 8.86 -1.19 0.68
C ALA A 27 8.18 -0.18 -0.26
N ILE A 28 7.55 0.87 0.30
CA ILE A 28 6.89 1.93 -0.48
C ILE A 28 7.92 2.76 -1.25
N GLU A 29 9.07 3.08 -0.64
CA GLU A 29 10.17 3.81 -1.30
C GLU A 29 10.83 3.01 -2.44
N LYS A 30 10.65 1.69 -2.46
CA LYS A 30 11.17 0.82 -3.52
C LYS A 30 10.26 0.70 -4.74
N ILE A 31 9.03 1.21 -4.68
CA ILE A 31 8.10 1.21 -5.83
C ILE A 31 8.77 1.93 -7.02
N PRO A 32 8.73 1.38 -8.25
CA PRO A 32 7.92 0.24 -8.72
C PRO A 32 8.55 -1.16 -8.57
N SER A 33 9.64 -1.30 -7.82
CA SER A 33 10.27 -2.59 -7.54
C SER A 33 9.63 -3.31 -6.34
N GLY A 34 9.48 -4.64 -6.43
CA GLY A 34 8.92 -5.49 -5.39
C GLY A 34 7.85 -6.47 -5.90
N ASP A 35 7.12 -7.10 -4.98
CA ASP A 35 5.98 -7.98 -5.30
C ASP A 35 4.73 -7.12 -5.53
N ILE A 36 4.73 -6.38 -6.65
CA ILE A 36 3.67 -5.49 -7.08
C ILE A 36 2.82 -6.20 -8.14
N LYS A 37 1.50 -6.18 -7.96
CA LYS A 37 0.54 -6.64 -8.97
C LYS A 37 -0.55 -5.60 -9.18
N LYS A 38 -0.90 -5.37 -10.45
CA LYS A 38 -2.08 -4.58 -10.82
C LYS A 38 -3.34 -5.32 -10.34
N LEU A 39 -4.31 -4.57 -9.80
CA LEU A 39 -5.62 -5.12 -9.45
C LEU A 39 -6.46 -5.28 -10.72
N GLN A 40 -7.19 -6.38 -10.84
CA GLN A 40 -8.13 -6.56 -11.94
C GLN A 40 -9.37 -5.69 -11.73
N GLY A 41 -9.83 -5.03 -12.80
CA GLY A 41 -11.02 -4.17 -12.77
C GLY A 41 -10.77 -2.68 -12.47
N TYR A 42 -9.50 -2.27 -12.32
CA TYR A 42 -9.13 -0.88 -12.08
C TYR A 42 -7.97 -0.46 -13.01
N ASP A 43 -8.05 0.75 -13.57
CA ASP A 43 -7.07 1.22 -14.55
C ASP A 43 -5.70 1.49 -13.94
N ASN A 44 -5.65 2.04 -12.72
CA ASN A 44 -4.40 2.52 -12.11
C ASN A 44 -4.15 2.01 -10.69
N ASP A 45 -4.90 0.99 -10.25
CA ASP A 45 -4.71 0.41 -8.91
C ASP A 45 -3.76 -0.78 -8.89
N TYR A 46 -2.88 -0.75 -7.91
CA TYR A 46 -1.83 -1.73 -7.67
C TYR A 46 -1.85 -2.19 -6.22
N ARG A 47 -1.24 -3.36 -6.01
CA ARG A 47 -1.03 -3.93 -4.70
C ARG A 47 0.42 -4.36 -4.54
N LEU A 48 1.09 -3.82 -3.54
CA LEU A 48 2.40 -4.25 -3.08
C LEU A 48 2.25 -5.21 -1.91
N ARG A 49 2.95 -6.36 -1.96
CA ARG A 49 3.04 -7.29 -0.83
C ARG A 49 4.25 -6.96 0.03
N VAL A 50 4.02 -6.76 1.33
CA VAL A 50 5.05 -6.49 2.33
C VAL A 50 4.91 -7.53 3.45
N GLY A 51 5.54 -8.69 3.27
CA GLY A 51 5.34 -9.85 4.14
C GLY A 51 3.87 -10.33 4.09
N ASP A 52 3.17 -10.16 5.21
CA ASP A 52 1.74 -10.48 5.36
C ASP A 52 0.80 -9.31 5.07
N LEU A 53 1.35 -8.10 4.93
CA LEU A 53 0.60 -6.89 4.62
C LEU A 53 0.44 -6.71 3.11
N ARG A 54 -0.66 -6.07 2.75
CA ARG A 54 -0.96 -5.60 1.40
C ARG A 54 -1.15 -4.11 1.44
N VAL A 55 -0.36 -3.42 0.64
CA VAL A 55 -0.46 -1.97 0.43
C VAL A 55 -1.19 -1.78 -0.89
N LEU A 56 -2.39 -1.19 -0.84
CA LEU A 56 -3.16 -0.79 -2.00
C LEU A 56 -2.79 0.64 -2.35
N PHE A 57 -2.36 0.86 -3.58
CA PHE A 57 -1.95 2.18 -4.03
C PHE A 57 -2.29 2.39 -5.50
N GLU A 58 -2.46 3.65 -5.85
CA GLU A 58 -2.67 4.10 -7.21
C GLU A 58 -1.42 4.83 -7.69
N ILE A 59 -1.07 4.64 -8.96
CA ILE A 59 -0.04 5.44 -9.63
C ILE A 59 -0.77 6.33 -10.64
N ALA A 60 -0.74 7.65 -10.42
CA ALA A 60 -1.28 8.64 -11.34
C ALA A 60 -0.20 9.68 -11.65
N ASP A 61 0.12 9.84 -12.93
CA ASP A 61 1.21 10.68 -13.44
C ASP A 61 2.55 10.38 -12.75
N ASP A 62 2.94 11.19 -11.75
CA ASP A 62 4.17 11.05 -10.94
C ASP A 62 3.88 11.04 -9.43
N THR A 63 2.64 10.68 -9.07
CA THR A 63 2.16 10.61 -7.69
C THR A 63 1.71 9.19 -7.37
N ILE A 64 2.28 8.63 -6.30
CA ILE A 64 1.86 7.37 -5.71
C ILE A 64 0.90 7.68 -4.57
N THR A 65 -0.37 7.29 -4.71
CA THR A 65 -1.37 7.46 -3.66
C THR A 65 -1.59 6.15 -2.93
N ILE A 66 -1.13 6.05 -1.68
CA ILE A 66 -1.40 4.91 -0.80
C ILE A 66 -2.83 5.00 -0.27
N LYS A 67 -3.72 4.15 -0.82
CA LYS A 67 -5.16 4.13 -0.51
C LYS A 67 -5.44 3.43 0.82
N ASP A 68 -4.90 2.24 1.01
CA ASP A 68 -5.15 1.43 2.19
C ASP A 68 -4.01 0.43 2.46
N ILE A 69 -3.86 0.01 3.72
CA ILE A 69 -2.88 -1.00 4.12
C ILE A 69 -3.60 -1.99 5.03
N ALA A 70 -3.57 -3.27 4.68
CA ALA A 70 -4.24 -4.29 5.48
C ALA A 70 -3.54 -5.65 5.41
N PRO A 71 -3.66 -6.49 6.46
CA PRO A 71 -3.13 -7.84 6.47
C PRO A 71 -3.90 -8.76 5.52
N ARG A 72 -3.28 -9.89 5.19
CA ARG A 72 -3.89 -10.97 4.39
C ARG A 72 -5.26 -11.36 4.96
N GLY A 73 -6.30 -11.24 4.14
CA GLY A 73 -7.68 -11.62 4.49
C GLY A 73 -8.58 -10.49 5.00
N GLN A 74 -8.04 -9.32 5.37
CA GLN A 74 -8.86 -8.14 5.70
C GLN A 74 -9.12 -7.22 4.50
N VAL A 75 -8.31 -7.32 3.44
CA VAL A 75 -8.46 -6.51 2.22
C VAL A 75 -9.83 -6.68 1.53
N TYR A 76 -10.47 -7.83 1.70
CA TYR A 76 -11.75 -8.16 1.04
C TYR A 76 -12.96 -8.15 1.96
N LYS A 77 -12.83 -7.78 3.24
CA LYS A 77 -13.96 -7.81 4.21
C LYS A 77 -14.97 -6.65 4.07
N LYS A 78 -14.90 -5.87 2.98
CA LYS A 78 -15.86 -4.80 2.66
C LYS A 78 -16.39 -4.89 1.22
N ILE A 79 -16.47 -6.10 0.69
CA ILE A 79 -17.43 -6.42 -0.37
C ILE A 79 -18.67 -6.97 0.32
#